data_AF-A0A6G8JGR0-F1
#
_entry.id   AF-A0A6G8JGR0-F1
#
_cell.length_a   1.000
_cell.length_b   1.000
_cell.length_c   1.000
_cell.angle_alpha   90.00
_cell.angle_beta   90.00
_cell.angle_gamma   90.00
#
_symmetry.space_group_name_H-M   'P 1'
#
loop_
_entity.id
_entity.type
_entity.pdbx_description
1 polymer ?
#
loop_
_entity_poly.entity_id
_entity_poly.type
_entity_poly.pdbx_seq_one_letter_code
_entity_poly.pdbx_strand_id
1 'polypeptide(L)'
;MRVFLNDLKILSTITKKEEITEHTFLVTDQEAEKLQETIDSDGFFWSIDKYTIGCSGACPSHIHKWNEELKEWQICPELKAIKHKKDLDALWEILKNKIDEHSKTGVLVNGYWWHTDSVSRTKYDDLSRLVLLGEELAEEWSTMTGEVVILDNELFKQLSRGIYAKTKQDYNNAKRLLALAEKLDKPLEQDITNGWSEAYKSTRD
;
A
#
# COMPACT_ATOMS: atom_id res chain seq x y z
N MET A 1 9.15 23.81 -43.23
CA MET A 1 10.23 23.11 -42.49
C MET A 1 9.81 23.03 -41.03
N ARG A 2 9.85 21.84 -40.42
CA ARG A 2 9.42 21.67 -39.02
C ARG A 2 10.50 22.22 -38.09
N VAL A 3 10.07 22.98 -37.10
CA VAL A 3 10.97 23.66 -36.16
C VAL A 3 10.43 23.56 -34.74
N PHE A 4 11.34 23.69 -33.78
CA PHE A 4 11.02 23.91 -32.38
C PHE A 4 11.41 25.34 -31.99
N LEU A 5 10.49 26.07 -31.38
CA LEU A 5 10.70 27.42 -30.86
C LEU A 5 10.92 27.32 -29.34
N ASN A 6 12.17 27.45 -28.90
CA ASN A 6 12.55 27.16 -27.51
C ASN A 6 12.04 28.20 -26.50
N ASP A 7 11.90 29.45 -26.92
CA ASP A 7 11.34 30.57 -26.14
C ASP A 7 9.85 30.38 -25.84
N LEU A 8 9.11 29.86 -26.82
CA LEU A 8 7.67 29.56 -26.71
C LEU A 8 7.39 28.13 -26.25
N LYS A 9 8.39 27.26 -26.26
CA LYS A 9 8.29 25.81 -26.02
C LYS A 9 7.23 25.12 -26.89
N ILE A 10 7.18 25.45 -28.18
CA ILE A 10 6.22 24.87 -29.13
C ILE A 10 6.88 24.32 -30.39
N LEU A 11 6.25 23.31 -30.98
CA LEU A 11 6.56 22.86 -32.34
C LEU A 11 5.78 23.68 -33.37
N SER A 12 6.45 24.11 -34.43
CA SER A 12 5.86 24.94 -35.48
C SER A 12 6.38 24.55 -36.87
N THR A 13 5.83 25.17 -37.90
CA THR A 13 6.30 25.04 -39.28
C THR A 13 6.61 26.42 -39.83
N ILE A 14 7.86 26.64 -40.23
CA ILE A 14 8.31 27.89 -40.86
C ILE A 14 8.30 27.74 -42.39
N THR A 15 7.87 28.81 -43.06
CA THR A 15 7.82 28.89 -44.53
C THR A 15 8.75 29.95 -45.13
N LYS A 16 9.17 30.95 -44.34
CA LYS A 16 10.03 32.06 -44.78
C LYS A 16 11.33 32.12 -43.97
N LYS A 17 12.42 32.56 -44.58
CA LYS A 17 13.74 32.60 -43.90
C LYS A 17 13.81 33.66 -42.83
N GLU A 18 13.04 34.73 -42.98
CA GLU A 18 12.95 35.86 -42.06
C GLU A 18 12.32 35.48 -40.70
N GLU A 19 11.63 34.33 -40.62
CA GLU A 19 11.01 33.80 -39.40
C GLU A 19 12.01 33.02 -38.53
N ILE A 20 13.22 32.72 -39.03
CA ILE A 20 14.25 31.98 -38.30
C ILE A 20 14.97 32.92 -37.34
N THR A 21 14.81 32.67 -36.03
CA THR A 21 15.47 33.39 -34.95
C THR A 21 16.57 32.56 -34.29
N GLU A 22 17.28 33.12 -33.32
CA GLU A 22 18.25 32.39 -32.50
C GLU A 22 17.64 31.33 -31.57
N HIS A 23 16.31 31.31 -31.42
CA HIS A 23 15.57 30.31 -30.64
C HIS A 23 14.88 29.27 -31.52
N THR A 24 15.12 29.31 -32.83
CA THR A 24 14.52 28.40 -33.82
C THR A 24 15.46 27.23 -34.09
N PHE A 25 15.02 26.02 -33.74
CA PHE A 25 15.77 24.79 -33.97
C PHE A 25 15.09 23.95 -35.05
N LEU A 26 15.86 23.52 -36.05
CA LEU A 26 15.35 22.60 -37.07
C LEU A 26 15.24 21.21 -36.46
N VAL A 27 14.10 20.56 -36.63
CA VAL A 27 13.85 19.25 -36.02
C VAL A 27 13.30 18.27 -37.04
N THR A 28 13.76 17.03 -36.95
CA THR A 28 13.17 15.90 -37.67
C THR A 28 11.83 15.50 -37.03
N ASP A 29 11.04 14.68 -37.72
CA ASP A 29 9.77 14.20 -37.15
C ASP A 29 9.98 13.35 -35.89
N GLN A 30 11.04 12.54 -35.84
CA GLN A 30 11.38 11.75 -34.64
C GLN A 30 11.77 12.62 -33.44
N GLU A 31 12.54 13.69 -33.67
CA GLU A 31 12.89 14.65 -32.62
C GLU A 31 11.67 15.43 -32.17
N ALA A 32 10.78 15.80 -33.10
CA ALA A 32 9.54 16.48 -32.78
C ALA A 32 8.60 15.63 -31.90
N GLU A 33 8.55 14.31 -32.08
CA GLU A 33 7.78 13.42 -31.20
C GLU A 33 8.31 13.47 -29.75
N LYS A 34 9.63 13.38 -29.56
CA LYS A 34 10.26 13.46 -28.23
C LYS A 34 10.09 14.83 -27.57
N LEU A 35 10.16 15.90 -28.38
CA LEU A 35 9.93 17.26 -27.92
C LEU A 35 8.47 17.43 -27.48
N GLN A 36 7.52 16.89 -28.24
CA GLN A 36 6.11 16.92 -27.87
C GLN A 36 5.86 16.17 -26.56
N GLU A 37 6.41 14.97 -26.40
CA GLU A 37 6.34 14.22 -25.14
C GLU A 37 6.92 15.03 -23.96
N THR A 38 8.04 15.73 -24.19
CA THR A 38 8.64 16.60 -23.17
C THR A 38 7.74 17.80 -22.84
N ILE A 39 7.06 18.41 -23.83
CA ILE A 39 6.09 19.49 -23.58
C ILE A 39 4.92 18.98 -22.75
N ASP A 40 4.34 17.85 -23.15
CA ASP A 40 3.14 17.27 -22.53
C ASP A 40 3.39 16.81 -21.09
N SER A 41 4.64 16.47 -20.77
CA SER A 41 5.09 16.02 -19.45
C SER A 41 5.72 17.11 -18.59
N ASP A 42 5.69 18.37 -19.03
CA ASP A 42 6.32 19.53 -18.37
C ASP A 42 7.82 19.30 -18.07
N GLY A 43 8.52 18.73 -19.04
CA GLY A 43 9.96 18.47 -18.99
C GLY A 43 10.80 19.72 -19.29
N PHE A 44 12.11 19.49 -19.37
CA PHE A 44 13.13 20.52 -19.52
C PHE A 44 13.75 20.51 -20.91
N PHE A 45 14.09 21.71 -21.41
CA PHE A 45 14.75 21.91 -22.69
C PHE A 45 16.04 22.70 -22.46
N TRP A 46 17.06 22.43 -23.27
CA TRP A 46 18.31 23.17 -23.24
C TRP A 46 18.96 23.22 -24.62
N SER A 47 19.65 24.31 -24.93
CA SER A 47 20.50 24.37 -26.13
C SER A 47 21.77 23.56 -25.88
N ILE A 48 22.09 22.66 -26.81
CA ILE A 48 23.38 21.95 -26.84
C ILE A 48 24.38 22.80 -27.60
N ASP A 49 23.94 23.33 -28.74
CA ASP A 49 24.66 24.28 -29.58
C ASP A 49 23.65 25.18 -30.33
N LYS A 50 24.12 25.95 -31.31
CA LYS A 50 23.30 26.87 -32.11
C LYS A 50 22.20 26.19 -32.94
N TYR A 51 22.32 24.90 -33.23
CA TYR A 51 21.46 24.16 -34.13
C TYR A 51 20.72 23.01 -33.45
N THR A 52 21.20 22.56 -32.30
CA THR A 52 20.72 21.36 -31.61
C THR A 52 20.09 21.71 -30.26
N ILE A 53 18.86 21.23 -30.07
CA ILE A 53 18.13 21.31 -28.80
C ILE A 53 18.14 19.93 -28.13
N GLY A 54 18.41 19.91 -26.83
CA GLY A 54 18.20 18.74 -25.98
C GLY A 54 16.89 18.87 -25.20
N CYS A 55 16.27 17.74 -24.90
CA CYS A 55 15.04 17.64 -24.14
C CYS A 55 15.11 16.51 -23.12
N SER A 56 14.51 16.71 -21.95
CA SER A 56 14.58 15.75 -20.84
C SER A 56 13.74 14.50 -21.07
N GLY A 57 12.75 14.56 -21.96
CA GLY A 57 11.65 13.60 -21.97
C GLY A 57 10.79 13.70 -20.70
N ALA A 58 9.85 12.76 -20.58
CA ALA A 58 8.98 12.66 -19.41
C ALA A 58 9.75 12.29 -18.13
N CYS A 59 9.32 12.84 -17.00
CA CYS A 59 9.83 12.45 -15.69
C CYS A 59 9.57 10.95 -15.46
N PRO A 60 10.60 10.10 -15.24
CA PRO A 60 10.39 8.65 -15.17
C PRO A 60 9.50 8.22 -14.01
N SER A 61 9.55 8.95 -12.88
CA SER A 61 8.68 8.71 -11.73
C SER A 61 8.82 9.84 -10.70
N HIS A 62 7.88 9.93 -9.75
CA HIS A 62 7.91 10.88 -8.63
C HIS A 62 9.12 10.78 -7.66
N ILE A 63 9.99 9.77 -7.77
CA ILE A 63 11.27 9.73 -7.02
C ILE A 63 12.44 10.38 -7.77
N HIS A 64 12.23 10.83 -9.01
CA HIS A 64 13.25 11.50 -9.80
C HIS A 64 13.16 13.02 -9.65
N LYS A 65 14.33 13.67 -9.69
CA LYS A 65 14.48 15.13 -9.76
C LYS A 65 15.41 15.45 -10.93
N TRP A 66 15.10 16.52 -11.65
CA TRP A 66 15.93 16.98 -12.76
C TRP A 66 17.26 17.54 -12.24
N ASN A 67 18.37 17.09 -12.83
CA ASN A 67 19.70 17.66 -12.60
C ASN A 67 20.07 18.55 -13.79
N GLU A 68 20.12 19.88 -13.58
CA GLU A 68 20.41 20.84 -14.65
C GLU A 68 21.85 20.76 -15.17
N GLU A 69 22.82 20.39 -14.33
CA GLU A 69 24.23 20.31 -14.72
C GLU A 69 24.49 19.09 -15.63
N LEU A 70 23.94 17.95 -15.25
CA LEU A 70 24.09 16.68 -15.97
C LEU A 70 23.03 16.49 -17.06
N LYS A 71 21.98 17.32 -17.06
CA LYS A 71 20.86 17.30 -18.01
C LYS A 71 20.20 15.92 -18.09
N GLU A 72 19.97 15.33 -16.92
CA GLU A 72 19.34 14.02 -16.77
C GLU A 72 18.44 13.95 -15.53
N TRP A 73 17.46 13.04 -15.58
CA TRP A 73 16.64 12.71 -14.42
C TRP A 73 17.42 11.82 -13.46
N GLN A 74 17.58 12.25 -12.21
CA GLN A 74 18.27 11.48 -11.19
C GLN A 74 17.34 11.10 -10.05
N ILE A 75 17.52 9.89 -9.50
CA ILE A 75 16.81 9.47 -8.30
C ILE A 75 17.21 10.40 -7.15
N CYS A 76 16.21 11.06 -6.56
CA CYS A 76 16.40 11.87 -5.38
C CYS A 76 16.23 11.00 -4.13
N PRO A 77 17.27 10.86 -3.29
CA PRO A 77 17.18 10.06 -2.06
C PRO A 77 16.06 10.51 -1.12
N GLU A 78 15.80 11.83 -1.04
CA GLU A 78 14.74 12.41 -0.22
C GLU A 78 13.35 11.98 -0.71
N LEU A 79 13.09 12.09 -2.02
CA LEU A 79 11.81 11.65 -2.61
C LEU A 79 11.64 10.14 -2.50
N LYS A 80 12.72 9.36 -2.66
CA LYS A 80 12.70 7.91 -2.43
C LYS A 80 12.33 7.59 -0.98
N ALA A 81 12.91 8.28 0.01
CA ALA A 81 12.61 8.08 1.43
C ALA A 81 11.16 8.47 1.78
N ILE A 82 10.65 9.58 1.22
CA ILE A 82 9.26 10.01 1.39
C ILE A 82 8.30 8.95 0.83
N LYS A 83 8.56 8.44 -0.36
CA LYS A 83 7.77 7.37 -0.97
C LYS A 83 7.80 6.11 -0.11
N HIS A 84 9.00 5.67 0.29
CA HIS A 84 9.18 4.47 1.12
C HIS A 84 8.36 4.55 2.41
N LYS A 85 8.38 5.71 3.08
CA LYS A 85 7.58 5.94 4.28
C LYS A 85 6.07 5.83 3.99
N LYS A 86 5.59 6.45 2.91
CA LYS A 86 4.18 6.35 2.51
C LYS A 86 3.76 4.91 2.21
N ASP A 87 4.64 4.15 1.56
CA ASP A 87 4.41 2.75 1.22
C ASP A 87 4.33 1.89 2.50
N LEU A 88 5.16 2.17 3.52
CA LEU A 88 5.08 1.52 4.84
C LEU A 88 3.81 1.88 5.60
N ASP A 89 3.40 3.15 5.57
CA ASP A 89 2.15 3.60 6.20
C ASP A 89 0.94 2.91 5.55
N ALA A 90 0.92 2.83 4.22
CA ALA A 90 -0.12 2.11 3.46
C ALA A 90 -0.13 0.61 3.78
N LEU A 91 1.05 -0.03 3.86
CA LEU A 91 1.17 -1.43 4.24
C LEU A 91 0.60 -1.68 5.66
N TRP A 92 0.83 -0.75 6.59
CA TRP A 92 0.31 -0.88 7.95
C TRP A 92 -1.22 -0.85 7.99
N GLU A 93 -1.88 -0.01 7.18
CA GLU A 93 -3.34 -0.02 7.07
C GLU A 93 -3.87 -1.33 6.46
N ILE A 94 -3.18 -1.89 5.46
CA ILE A 94 -3.52 -3.21 4.90
C ILE A 94 -3.41 -4.29 5.98
N LEU A 95 -2.33 -4.27 6.78
CA LEU A 95 -2.14 -5.24 7.86
C LEU A 95 -3.19 -5.09 8.97
N LYS A 96 -3.62 -3.88 9.31
CA LYS A 96 -4.73 -3.66 10.26
C LYS A 96 -6.04 -4.26 9.77
N ASN A 97 -6.39 -4.03 8.50
CA ASN A 97 -7.58 -4.62 7.91
C ASN A 97 -7.52 -6.16 7.98
N LYS A 98 -6.35 -6.73 7.70
CA LYS A 98 -6.14 -8.16 7.80
C LYS A 98 -6.26 -8.70 9.24
N ILE A 99 -5.75 -7.97 10.23
CA ILE A 99 -5.97 -8.30 11.65
C ILE A 99 -7.47 -8.29 11.96
N ASP A 100 -8.20 -7.26 11.53
CA ASP A 100 -9.65 -7.14 11.76
C ASP A 100 -10.42 -8.30 11.12
N GLU A 101 -10.11 -8.65 9.87
CA GLU A 101 -10.68 -9.81 9.18
C GLU A 101 -10.39 -11.11 9.95
N HIS A 102 -9.12 -11.38 10.28
CA HIS A 102 -8.74 -12.58 11.04
C HIS A 102 -9.37 -12.64 12.43
N SER A 103 -9.59 -11.49 13.08
CA SER A 103 -10.21 -11.43 14.41
C SER A 103 -11.63 -11.99 14.42
N LYS A 104 -12.31 -12.01 13.27
CA LYS A 104 -13.70 -12.46 13.09
C LYS A 104 -13.82 -13.92 12.64
N THR A 105 -12.70 -14.59 12.39
CA THR A 105 -12.67 -15.96 11.84
C THR A 105 -12.87 -17.08 12.85
N GLY A 106 -13.24 -16.75 14.08
CA GLY A 106 -13.42 -17.72 15.16
C GLY A 106 -12.12 -18.19 15.81
N VAL A 107 -12.27 -18.96 16.87
CA VAL A 107 -11.15 -19.60 17.60
C VAL A 107 -11.52 -21.01 18.03
N LEU A 108 -10.57 -21.95 17.90
CA LEU A 108 -10.74 -23.33 18.32
C LEU A 108 -10.37 -23.49 19.80
N VAL A 109 -11.34 -23.90 20.64
CA VAL A 109 -11.14 -24.16 22.06
C VAL A 109 -11.93 -25.41 22.45
N ASN A 110 -11.26 -26.37 23.09
CA ASN A 110 -11.83 -27.66 23.47
C ASN A 110 -12.55 -28.41 22.33
N GLY A 111 -12.01 -28.32 21.11
CA GLY A 111 -12.58 -28.99 19.94
C GLY A 111 -13.76 -28.27 19.29
N TYR A 112 -14.20 -27.12 19.84
CA TYR A 112 -15.28 -26.32 19.28
C TYR A 112 -14.77 -25.02 18.69
N TRP A 113 -15.34 -24.63 17.54
CA TRP A 113 -15.09 -23.34 16.93
C TRP A 113 -16.05 -22.29 17.51
N TRP A 114 -15.49 -21.32 18.22
CA TRP A 114 -16.24 -20.24 18.85
C TRP A 114 -16.27 -19.03 17.94
N HIS A 115 -17.44 -18.40 17.84
CA HIS A 115 -17.59 -17.14 17.12
C HIS A 115 -16.75 -16.04 17.78
N THR A 116 -16.06 -15.24 16.99
CA THR A 116 -15.25 -14.09 17.47
C THR A 116 -15.57 -12.79 16.73
N ASP A 117 -16.69 -12.76 16.01
CA ASP A 117 -17.25 -11.55 15.42
C ASP A 117 -17.60 -10.52 16.50
N SER A 118 -17.92 -9.30 16.08
CA SER A 118 -18.20 -8.19 16.99
C SER A 118 -19.36 -8.47 17.94
N VAL A 119 -20.43 -9.14 17.49
CA VAL A 119 -21.61 -9.44 18.33
C VAL A 119 -21.22 -10.45 19.41
N SER A 120 -20.51 -11.51 19.03
CA SER A 120 -20.05 -12.54 19.96
C SER A 120 -19.07 -11.97 20.99
N ARG A 121 -18.13 -11.12 20.55
CA ARG A 121 -17.18 -10.41 21.43
C ARG A 121 -17.88 -9.55 22.47
N THR A 122 -18.87 -8.74 22.08
CA THR A 122 -19.63 -7.92 23.03
C THR A 122 -20.31 -8.77 24.09
N LYS A 123 -20.91 -9.89 23.70
CA LYS A 123 -21.52 -10.82 24.66
C LYS A 123 -20.49 -11.44 25.61
N TYR A 124 -19.31 -11.83 25.12
CA TYR A 124 -18.23 -12.29 26.00
C TYR A 124 -17.77 -11.21 26.98
N ASP A 125 -17.72 -9.95 26.54
CA ASP A 125 -17.38 -8.83 27.43
C ASP A 125 -18.44 -8.67 28.54
N ASP A 126 -19.73 -8.83 28.24
CA ASP A 126 -20.79 -8.81 29.24
C ASP A 126 -20.67 -9.98 30.23
N LEU A 127 -20.46 -11.21 29.73
CA LEU A 127 -20.22 -12.39 30.58
C LEU A 127 -18.98 -12.20 31.48
N SER A 128 -17.93 -11.56 30.97
CA SER A 128 -16.72 -11.28 31.76
C SER A 128 -17.03 -10.40 32.98
N ARG A 129 -17.99 -9.47 32.87
CA ARG A 129 -18.42 -8.62 33.97
C ARG A 129 -19.19 -9.41 35.02
N LEU A 130 -20.08 -10.31 34.60
CA LEU A 130 -20.81 -11.20 35.52
C LEU A 130 -19.84 -12.10 36.29
N VAL A 131 -18.88 -12.71 35.61
CA VAL A 131 -17.81 -13.52 36.25
C VAL A 131 -17.01 -12.69 37.26
N LEU A 132 -16.66 -11.44 36.93
CA LEU A 132 -15.94 -10.55 37.84
C LEU A 132 -16.77 -10.16 39.08
N LEU A 133 -18.10 -10.16 38.97
CA LEU A 133 -19.02 -9.96 40.10
C LEU A 133 -19.22 -11.24 40.94
N GLY A 134 -18.61 -12.36 40.53
CA GLY A 134 -18.67 -13.63 41.24
C GLY A 134 -19.83 -14.53 40.82
N GLU A 135 -20.48 -14.24 39.69
CA GLU A 135 -21.54 -15.11 39.16
C GLU A 135 -20.96 -16.39 38.55
N GLU A 136 -21.69 -17.49 38.70
CA GLU A 136 -21.40 -18.75 38.04
C GLU A 136 -22.13 -18.80 36.70
N LEU A 137 -21.37 -18.92 35.61
CA LEU A 137 -21.93 -19.07 34.27
C LEU A 137 -22.41 -20.50 34.01
N ALA A 138 -23.53 -20.63 33.31
CA ALA A 138 -24.07 -21.87 32.76
C ALA A 138 -24.88 -21.60 31.49
N GLU A 139 -24.35 -20.75 30.60
CA GLU A 139 -25.06 -20.28 29.41
C GLU A 139 -25.01 -21.30 28.28
N GLU A 140 -26.12 -21.52 27.59
CA GLU A 140 -26.13 -22.28 26.34
C GLU A 140 -25.56 -21.43 25.20
N TRP A 141 -24.47 -21.89 24.58
CA TRP A 141 -23.79 -21.17 23.52
C TRP A 141 -23.71 -21.97 22.22
N SER A 142 -24.14 -21.36 21.12
CA SER A 142 -24.02 -21.97 19.79
C SER A 142 -22.63 -21.73 19.19
N THR A 143 -21.96 -22.80 18.77
CA THR A 143 -20.66 -22.78 18.10
C THR A 143 -20.82 -22.40 16.61
N MET A 144 -19.71 -22.21 15.90
CA MET A 144 -19.71 -21.93 14.45
C MET A 144 -20.18 -23.12 13.60
N THR A 145 -20.04 -24.34 14.13
CA THR A 145 -20.42 -25.60 13.50
C THR A 145 -21.88 -26.00 13.80
N GLY A 146 -22.52 -25.30 14.75
CA GLY A 146 -23.95 -25.43 15.06
C GLY A 146 -24.26 -26.23 16.33
N GLU A 147 -23.25 -26.79 17.00
CA GLU A 147 -23.40 -27.44 18.30
C GLU A 147 -23.70 -26.41 19.40
N VAL A 148 -24.52 -26.80 20.37
CA VAL A 148 -24.77 -26.02 21.59
C VAL A 148 -23.93 -26.61 22.72
N VAL A 149 -23.14 -25.75 23.36
CA VAL A 149 -22.23 -26.11 24.47
C VAL A 149 -22.58 -25.26 25.68
N ILE A 150 -22.55 -25.86 26.87
CA ILE A 150 -22.68 -25.12 28.13
C ILE A 150 -21.37 -24.37 28.38
N LEU A 151 -21.44 -23.04 28.39
CA LEU A 151 -20.34 -22.15 28.67
C LEU A 151 -20.28 -21.87 30.18
N ASP A 152 -19.51 -22.70 30.89
CA ASP A 152 -19.19 -22.49 32.30
C ASP A 152 -17.98 -21.55 32.50
N ASN A 153 -17.68 -21.21 33.76
CA ASN A 153 -16.57 -20.32 34.10
C ASN A 153 -15.20 -20.81 33.61
N GLU A 154 -14.93 -22.11 33.65
CA GLU A 154 -13.63 -22.65 33.23
C GLU A 154 -13.50 -22.66 31.71
N LEU A 155 -14.54 -23.05 30.98
CA LEU A 155 -14.59 -23.00 29.53
C LEU A 155 -14.55 -21.54 29.02
N PHE A 156 -15.24 -20.62 29.68
CA PHE A 156 -15.18 -19.20 29.37
C PHE A 156 -13.78 -18.61 29.54
N LYS A 157 -13.06 -19.02 30.59
CA LYS A 157 -11.67 -18.64 30.83
C LYS A 157 -10.73 -19.19 29.76
N GLN A 158 -10.93 -20.43 29.31
CA GLN A 158 -10.18 -21.02 28.20
C GLN A 158 -10.47 -20.29 26.88
N LEU A 159 -11.74 -19.99 26.60
CA LEU A 159 -12.17 -19.20 25.46
C LEU A 159 -11.49 -17.82 25.44
N SER A 160 -11.58 -17.08 26.54
CA SER A 160 -10.97 -15.77 26.70
C SER A 160 -9.45 -15.80 26.44
N ARG A 161 -8.76 -16.82 26.95
CA ARG A 161 -7.32 -17.03 26.68
C ARG A 161 -7.04 -17.35 25.21
N GLY A 162 -7.86 -18.18 24.57
CA GLY A 162 -7.73 -18.52 23.16
C GLY A 162 -7.89 -17.27 22.28
N ILE A 163 -8.94 -16.48 22.53
CA ILE A 163 -9.19 -15.21 21.84
C ILE A 163 -8.01 -14.23 22.02
N TYR A 164 -7.50 -14.10 23.24
CA TYR A 164 -6.34 -13.25 23.52
C TYR A 164 -5.08 -13.73 22.78
N ALA A 165 -4.78 -15.03 22.83
CA ALA A 165 -3.63 -15.62 22.16
C ALA A 165 -3.70 -15.43 20.64
N LYS A 166 -4.87 -15.67 20.03
CA LYS A 166 -5.15 -15.42 18.62
C LYS A 166 -4.86 -13.96 18.24
N THR A 167 -5.47 -13.02 18.96
CA THR A 167 -5.31 -11.56 18.72
C THR A 167 -3.84 -11.14 18.85
N LYS A 168 -3.14 -11.65 19.85
CA LYS A 168 -1.72 -11.36 20.09
C LYS A 168 -0.83 -11.92 18.98
N GLN A 169 -1.11 -13.14 18.50
CA GLN A 169 -0.37 -13.74 17.39
C GLN A 169 -0.49 -12.89 16.12
N ASP A 170 -1.72 -12.52 15.74
CA ASP A 170 -1.97 -11.75 14.51
C ASP A 170 -1.30 -10.38 14.56
N TYR A 171 -1.41 -9.69 15.69
CA TYR A 171 -0.75 -8.39 15.88
C TYR A 171 0.78 -8.50 15.85
N ASN A 172 1.36 -9.53 16.47
CA ASN A 172 2.80 -9.77 16.42
C ASN A 172 3.27 -10.13 15.01
N ASN A 173 2.49 -10.91 14.26
CA ASN A 173 2.80 -11.23 12.87
C ASN A 173 2.78 -9.97 12.00
N ALA A 174 1.79 -9.10 12.16
CA ALA A 174 1.73 -7.83 11.45
C ALA A 174 2.96 -6.94 11.74
N LYS A 175 3.36 -6.83 13.02
CA LYS A 175 4.59 -6.10 13.38
C LYS A 175 5.85 -6.70 12.74
N ARG A 176 5.95 -8.03 12.72
CA ARG A 176 7.06 -8.74 12.07
C ARG A 176 7.08 -8.45 10.56
N LEU A 177 5.92 -8.48 9.90
CA LEU A 177 5.79 -8.18 8.47
C LEU A 177 6.17 -6.74 8.16
N LEU A 178 5.77 -5.77 8.99
CA LEU A 178 6.16 -4.37 8.83
C LEU A 178 7.68 -4.18 8.97
N ALA A 179 8.30 -4.80 9.98
CA ALA A 179 9.76 -4.73 10.19
C ALA A 179 10.57 -5.42 9.08
N LEU A 180 10.00 -6.41 8.38
CA LEU A 180 10.60 -6.98 7.18
C LEU A 180 10.49 -6.02 6.00
N ALA A 181 9.32 -5.38 5.83
CA ALA A 181 9.05 -4.47 4.74
C ALA A 181 9.92 -3.19 4.80
N GLU A 182 10.28 -2.74 6.00
CA GLU A 182 11.23 -1.63 6.21
C GLU A 182 12.58 -1.84 5.50
N LYS A 183 12.98 -3.09 5.27
CA LYS A 183 14.25 -3.47 4.64
C LYS A 183 14.14 -3.68 3.12
N LEU A 184 12.95 -3.60 2.55
CA LEU A 184 12.70 -3.81 1.13
C LEU A 184 12.69 -2.47 0.38
N ASP A 185 13.13 -2.46 -0.89
CA ASP A 185 12.97 -1.28 -1.75
C ASP A 185 11.50 -1.00 -2.10
N LYS A 186 10.65 -2.02 -2.02
CA LYS A 186 9.22 -1.95 -2.35
C LYS A 186 8.37 -2.68 -1.30
N PRO A 187 8.04 -2.02 -0.18
CA PRO A 187 7.28 -2.61 0.92
C PRO A 187 5.96 -3.29 0.51
N LEU A 188 5.24 -2.69 -0.45
CA LEU A 188 3.89 -3.13 -0.85
C LEU A 188 3.87 -4.41 -1.70
N GLU A 189 5.02 -4.84 -2.24
CA GLU A 189 5.13 -6.10 -3.00
C GLU A 189 5.40 -7.31 -2.07
N GLN A 190 5.57 -7.09 -0.76
CA GLN A 190 5.83 -8.15 0.20
C GLN A 190 4.64 -9.11 0.33
N ASP A 191 4.92 -10.42 0.36
CA ASP A 191 3.92 -11.41 0.73
C ASP A 191 3.52 -11.29 2.22
N ILE A 192 2.23 -11.04 2.44
CA ILE A 192 1.61 -10.93 3.78
C ILE A 192 0.65 -12.08 4.06
N THR A 193 0.68 -13.18 3.31
CA THR A 193 -0.30 -14.29 3.45
C THR A 193 -0.02 -15.22 4.62
N ASN A 194 1.22 -15.25 5.12
CA ASN A 194 1.69 -16.25 6.08
C ASN A 194 1.77 -15.75 7.53
N GLY A 195 1.72 -16.69 8.48
CA GLY A 195 1.96 -16.45 9.92
C GLY A 195 0.74 -15.99 10.73
N TRP A 196 -0.43 -15.89 10.10
CA TRP A 196 -1.68 -15.56 10.76
C TRP A 196 -2.22 -16.72 11.59
N SER A 197 -3.05 -16.39 12.57
CA SER A 197 -3.73 -17.34 13.41
C SER A 197 -4.72 -18.20 12.62
N GLU A 198 -4.97 -19.40 13.14
CA GLU A 198 -5.90 -20.34 12.53
C GLU A 198 -7.31 -19.75 12.43
N ALA A 199 -7.93 -19.94 11.29
CA ALA A 199 -9.26 -19.43 10.96
C ALA A 199 -10.20 -20.59 10.71
N TYR A 200 -11.46 -20.46 11.17
CA TYR A 200 -12.50 -21.41 10.82
C TYR A 200 -12.70 -21.41 9.30
N LYS A 201 -12.58 -22.58 8.70
CA LYS A 201 -12.88 -22.81 7.28
C LYS A 201 -14.18 -23.59 7.22
N SER A 202 -15.28 -22.91 6.89
CA SER A 202 -16.54 -23.60 6.61
C SER A 202 -16.31 -24.54 5.43
N THR A 203 -16.53 -25.84 5.62
CA THR A 203 -16.50 -26.84 4.55
C THR A 203 -17.82 -26.97 3.80
N ARG A 204 -18.75 -26.02 3.98
CA ARG A 204 -20.00 -25.98 3.21
C ARG A 204 -19.79 -25.17 1.93
N ASP A 205 -19.53 -25.90 0.84
CA ASP A 205 -19.89 -25.51 -0.52
C ASP A 205 -21.41 -25.40 -0.68
#